data_AF-A0AAW9K1K5-F1
#
_entry.id   AF-A0AAW9K1K5-F1
#
_cell.length_a   1.000
_cell.length_b   1.000
_cell.length_c   1.000
_cell.angle_alpha   90.00
_cell.angle_beta   90.00
_cell.angle_gamma   90.00
#
_symmetry.space_group_name_H-M   'P 1'
#
loop_
_entity.id
_entity.type
_entity.pdbx_description
1 polymer ?
#
loop_
_entity_poly.entity_id
_entity_poly.type
_entity_poly.pdbx_seq_one_letter_code
_entity_poly.pdbx_strand_id
1 'polypeptide(L)'
;MASLYETLQIKRKESLLKSAFIHGNYSFEGYPIIEIEAYDDTFLNSTQFPSGKDRTHEYFKKTIIQNANTIKSYFNLKTDTFYVIDYSTFNRHYEFLIEV
;
A
#
# COMPACT_ATOMS: atom_id res chain seq x y z
N MET A 1 -4.91 -8.41 9.53
CA MET A 1 -4.65 -7.25 8.67
C MET A 1 -3.73 -6.32 9.44
N ALA A 2 -2.63 -5.89 8.84
CA ALA A 2 -1.73 -4.90 9.44
C ALA A 2 -1.32 -3.89 8.37
N SER A 3 -1.15 -2.64 8.79
CA SER A 3 -0.73 -1.57 7.90
C SER A 3 0.77 -1.69 7.58
N LEU A 4 1.20 -1.10 6.46
CA LEU A 4 2.62 -0.92 6.17
C LEU A 4 3.30 -0.06 7.24
N TYR A 5 2.57 0.87 7.88
CA TYR A 5 3.06 1.66 9.00
C TYR A 5 3.51 0.80 10.18
N GLU A 6 2.66 -0.15 10.60
CA GLU A 6 2.95 -1.08 11.69
C GLU A 6 4.03 -2.09 11.30
N THR A 7 3.91 -2.66 10.09
CA THR A 7 4.83 -3.66 9.54
C THR A 7 6.26 -3.12 9.49
N LEU A 8 6.43 -1.87 9.05
CA LEU A 8 7.73 -1.20 8.95
C LEU A 8 8.14 -0.46 10.23
N GLN A 9 7.38 -0.63 11.32
CA GLN A 9 7.65 -0.05 12.64
C GLN A 9 7.87 1.47 12.63
N ILE A 10 7.18 2.18 11.75
CA ILE A 10 7.31 3.62 11.59
C ILE A 10 6.82 4.33 12.87
N LYS A 11 7.56 5.36 13.32
CA LYS A 11 7.25 6.09 14.56
C LYS A 11 6.71 7.51 14.35
N ARG A 12 6.88 8.08 13.15
CA ARG A 12 6.38 9.43 12.85
C ARG A 12 4.85 9.44 12.85
N LYS A 13 4.24 10.47 13.43
CA LYS A 13 2.78 10.57 13.58
C LYS A 13 2.06 10.71 12.24
N GLU A 14 2.62 11.47 11.32
CA GLU A 14 2.06 11.73 9.99
C GLU A 14 2.74 10.84 8.96
N SER A 15 2.00 9.88 8.41
CA SER A 15 2.54 8.96 7.41
C SER A 15 1.44 8.37 6.55
N LEU A 16 1.63 8.47 5.23
CA LEU A 16 0.74 7.84 4.25
C LEU A 16 0.66 6.32 4.41
N LEU A 17 1.67 5.69 4.99
CA LEU A 17 1.72 4.22 5.14
C LEU A 17 0.65 3.66 6.08
N LYS A 18 -0.05 4.50 6.85
CA LYS A 18 -1.23 4.06 7.62
C LYS A 18 -2.40 3.69 6.72
N SER A 19 -2.42 4.24 5.51
CA SER A 19 -3.45 3.99 4.50
C SER A 19 -3.22 2.73 3.68
N ALA A 20 -2.09 2.03 3.83
CA ALA A 20 -1.79 0.83 3.04
C ALA A 20 -1.83 -0.40 3.95
N PHE A 21 -2.72 -1.34 3.66
CA PHE A 21 -2.99 -2.52 4.46
C PHE A 21 -2.66 -3.79 3.69
N ILE A 22 -1.99 -4.74 4.34
CA ILE A 22 -1.76 -6.07 3.77
C ILE A 22 -2.83 -7.02 4.30
N HIS A 23 -3.53 -7.64 3.36
CA HIS A 23 -4.61 -8.57 3.64
C HIS A 23 -4.05 -9.99 3.76
N GLY A 24 -4.69 -10.81 4.59
CA GLY A 24 -4.42 -12.25 4.62
C GLY A 24 -5.05 -12.99 3.43
N ASN A 25 -5.85 -12.27 2.62
CA ASN A 25 -6.45 -12.78 1.40
C ASN A 25 -5.47 -12.61 0.23
N TYR A 26 -5.60 -13.50 -0.75
CA TYR A 26 -4.85 -13.46 -1.99
C TYR A 26 -5.76 -13.06 -3.15
N SER A 27 -5.19 -12.44 -4.18
CA SER A 27 -5.87 -12.19 -5.45
C SER A 27 -6.29 -13.51 -6.10
N PHE A 28 -7.13 -13.44 -7.14
CA PHE A 28 -7.51 -14.62 -7.92
C PHE A 28 -6.29 -15.38 -8.46
N GLU A 29 -5.22 -14.66 -8.79
CA GLU A 29 -3.95 -15.20 -9.30
C GLU A 29 -3.02 -15.70 -8.19
N GLY A 30 -3.43 -15.58 -6.92
CA GLY A 30 -2.67 -16.06 -5.76
C GLY A 30 -1.67 -15.06 -5.19
N TYR A 31 -1.77 -13.77 -5.52
CA TYR A 31 -0.86 -12.74 -5.00
C TYR A 31 -1.38 -12.09 -3.72
N PRO A 32 -0.53 -11.81 -2.72
CA PRO A 32 -0.90 -11.05 -1.54
C PRO A 32 -1.43 -9.67 -1.96
N ILE A 33 -2.53 -9.27 -1.34
CA ILE A 33 -3.21 -8.02 -1.65
C ILE A 33 -2.74 -6.91 -0.70
N ILE A 34 -2.40 -5.76 -1.28
CA ILE A 34 -2.19 -4.49 -0.57
C ILE A 34 -3.34 -3.55 -0.93
N GLU A 35 -4.17 -3.21 0.05
CA GLU A 35 -5.28 -2.29 -0.14
C GLU A 35 -4.87 -0.89 0.34
N ILE A 36 -5.13 0.12 -0.47
CA ILE A 36 -4.88 1.53 -0.15
C ILE A 36 -6.23 2.22 0.08
N GLU A 37 -6.41 2.78 1.27
CA GLU A 37 -7.65 3.44 1.71
C GLU A 37 -7.39 4.85 2.23
N ALA A 38 -8.39 5.74 2.09
CA ALA A 38 -8.33 7.09 2.65
C ALA A 38 -8.52 7.08 4.19
N TYR A 39 -7.48 6.68 4.91
CA TYR A 39 -7.51 6.42 6.35
C TYR A 39 -7.51 7.67 7.24
N ASP A 40 -6.68 8.68 6.93
CA ASP A 40 -6.57 9.91 7.73
C ASP A 40 -6.32 11.17 6.88
N ASP A 41 -6.33 12.33 7.53
CA ASP A 41 -6.10 13.63 6.89
C ASP A 41 -4.75 13.71 6.17
N THR A 42 -3.73 12.96 6.59
CA THR A 42 -2.43 12.91 5.90
C THR A 42 -2.61 12.46 4.46
N PHE A 43 -3.42 11.41 4.27
CA PHE A 43 -3.71 10.85 2.95
C PHE A 43 -4.64 11.76 2.15
N LEU A 44 -5.70 12.27 2.77
CA LEU A 44 -6.65 13.16 2.10
C LEU A 44 -5.95 14.42 1.57
N ASN A 45 -5.05 14.99 2.37
CA ASN A 45 -4.25 16.15 1.97
C ASN A 45 -3.25 15.82 0.86
N SER A 46 -2.64 14.62 0.85
CA SER A 46 -1.67 14.26 -0.20
C SER A 46 -2.32 14.00 -1.55
N THR A 47 -3.61 13.66 -1.57
CA THR A 47 -4.37 13.30 -2.79
C THR A 47 -5.34 14.40 -3.25
N GLN A 48 -5.34 15.56 -2.60
CA GLN A 48 -6.23 16.68 -2.89
C GLN A 48 -6.14 17.17 -4.34
N PHE A 49 -4.95 17.10 -4.95
CA PHE A 49 -4.70 17.53 -6.33
C PHE A 49 -4.25 16.35 -7.21
N PRO A 50 -4.51 16.38 -8.53
CA PRO A 50 -4.11 15.29 -9.44
C PRO A 50 -2.63 14.92 -9.34
N SER A 51 -1.73 15.92 -9.34
CA SER A 51 -0.29 15.69 -9.18
C SER A 51 0.10 15.12 -7.80
N GLY A 52 -0.73 15.35 -6.78
CA GLY A 52 -0.58 14.75 -5.46
C GLY A 52 -0.93 13.26 -5.45
N LYS A 53 -1.97 12.86 -6.21
CA LYS A 53 -2.35 11.45 -6.38
C LYS A 53 -1.22 10.66 -7.03
N ASP A 54 -0.68 11.15 -8.16
CA ASP A 54 0.42 10.48 -8.85
C ASP A 54 1.65 10.31 -7.94
N ARG A 55 2.02 11.37 -7.20
CA ARG A 55 3.11 11.32 -6.22
C ARG A 55 2.83 10.34 -5.08
N THR A 56 1.59 10.27 -4.61
CA THR A 56 1.17 9.37 -3.54
C THR A 56 1.27 7.91 -3.99
N HIS A 57 0.79 7.58 -5.20
CA HIS A 57 0.91 6.22 -5.75
C HIS A 57 2.38 5.82 -5.97
N GLU A 58 3.18 6.71 -6.55
CA GLU A 58 4.62 6.48 -6.74
C GLU A 58 5.35 6.27 -5.40
N TYR A 59 4.94 7.00 -4.35
CA TYR A 59 5.47 6.82 -3.01
C TYR A 59 5.17 5.42 -2.46
N PHE A 60 3.93 4.94 -2.57
CA PHE A 60 3.58 3.57 -2.15
C PHE A 60 4.35 2.52 -2.94
N LYS A 61 4.36 2.63 -4.27
CA LYS A 61 5.05 1.68 -5.14
C LYS A 61 6.53 1.55 -4.76
N LYS A 62 7.23 2.69 -4.63
CA LYS A 62 8.64 2.71 -4.22
C LYS A 62 8.85 2.13 -2.82
N THR A 63 7.96 2.47 -1.88
CA THR A 63 8.07 1.97 -0.51
C THR A 63 7.90 0.46 -0.44
N ILE A 64 6.94 -0.10 -1.17
CA ILE A 64 6.70 -1.55 -1.23
C ILE A 64 7.91 -2.27 -1.81
N ILE A 65 8.45 -1.79 -2.94
CA ILE A 65 9.65 -2.36 -3.56
C ILE A 65 10.84 -2.33 -2.60
N GLN A 66 11.12 -1.17 -2.01
CA GLN A 66 12.28 -1.00 -1.11
C GLN A 66 12.19 -1.85 0.15
N ASN A 67 10.98 -2.18 0.60
CA ASN A 67 10.75 -2.91 1.84
C ASN A 67 10.17 -4.32 1.63
N ALA A 68 10.23 -4.82 0.39
CA ALA A 68 9.63 -6.10 0.00
C ALA A 68 10.05 -7.25 0.93
N ASN A 69 11.34 -7.38 1.22
CA ASN A 69 11.84 -8.46 2.09
C ASN A 69 11.31 -8.38 3.52
N THR A 70 11.20 -7.17 4.08
CA THR A 70 10.61 -6.95 5.42
C THR A 70 9.13 -7.33 5.43
N ILE A 71 8.38 -6.91 4.41
CA ILE A 71 6.98 -7.24 4.22
C ILE A 71 6.81 -8.77 4.09
N LYS A 72 7.58 -9.40 3.19
CA LYS A 72 7.55 -10.85 2.97
C LYS A 72 7.84 -11.62 4.24
N SER A 73 8.85 -11.20 5.02
CA SER A 73 9.20 -11.83 6.29
C SER A 73 8.08 -11.69 7.32
N TYR A 74 7.53 -10.50 7.50
CA TYR A 74 6.48 -10.22 8.49
C TYR A 74 5.22 -11.06 8.26
N PHE A 75 4.83 -11.22 6.99
CA PHE A 75 3.63 -11.98 6.59
C PHE A 75 3.92 -13.42 6.13
N ASN A 76 5.18 -13.88 6.22
CA ASN A 76 5.63 -15.19 5.74
C ASN A 76 5.23 -15.49 4.27
N LEU A 77 5.44 -14.52 3.38
CA LEU A 77 5.08 -14.59 1.96
C LEU A 77 6.20 -15.22 1.13
N LYS A 78 5.83 -16.02 0.13
CA LYS A 78 6.75 -16.74 -0.79
C LYS A 78 6.65 -16.27 -2.24
N THR A 79 6.24 -15.03 -2.45
CA THR A 79 6.03 -14.44 -3.78
C THR A 79 6.91 -13.21 -3.95
N ASP A 80 7.21 -12.89 -5.20
CA ASP A 80 7.87 -11.66 -5.62
C ASP A 80 6.90 -10.69 -6.28
N THR A 81 5.60 -10.90 -6.11
CA THR A 81 4.55 -10.05 -6.67
C THR A 81 3.50 -9.68 -5.63
N PHE A 82 3.17 -8.40 -5.55
CA PHE A 82 2.06 -7.86 -4.77
C PHE A 82 0.98 -7.35 -5.73
N TYR A 83 -0.28 -7.60 -5.40
CA TYR A 83 -1.42 -7.00 -6.08
C TYR A 83 -1.94 -5.83 -5.25
N VAL A 84 -1.88 -4.62 -5.80
CA VAL A 84 -2.26 -3.41 -5.10
C VAL A 84 -3.61 -2.93 -5.61
N ILE A 85 -4.52 -2.65 -4.69
CA ILE A 85 -5.85 -2.09 -4.98
C ILE A 85 -5.97 -0.76 -4.24
N ASP A 86 -6.22 0.32 -4.98
CA ASP A 86 -6.47 1.64 -4.40
C ASP A 86 -7.96 1.96 -4.39
N TYR A 87 -8.55 1.95 -3.20
CA TYR A 87 -9.95 2.32 -2.93
C TYR A 87 -10.14 3.81 -2.62
N SER A 88 -9.06 4.59 -2.56
CA SER A 88 -9.11 5.96 -2.04
C SER A 88 -9.81 6.97 -2.96
N THR A 89 -10.02 6.62 -4.22
CA THR A 89 -10.79 7.46 -5.14
C THR A 89 -12.25 7.02 -5.24
N PHE A 90 -13.17 7.85 -4.75
CA PHE A 90 -14.60 7.72 -5.03
C PHE A 90 -14.82 7.59 -6.55
N ASN A 91 -15.35 6.45 -7.00
CA ASN A 91 -15.72 6.08 -8.38
C ASN A 91 -14.64 5.45 -9.29
N ARG A 92 -13.40 5.23 -8.84
CA ARG A 92 -12.43 4.40 -9.58
C ARG A 92 -11.58 3.62 -8.58
N HIS A 93 -11.39 2.33 -8.83
CA HIS A 93 -10.34 1.57 -8.16
C HIS A 93 -9.18 1.45 -9.12
N TYR A 94 -7.98 1.76 -8.62
CA TYR A 94 -6.75 1.57 -9.38
C TYR A 94 -6.12 0.27 -8.91
N GLU A 95 -5.96 -0.65 -9.85
CA GLU A 95 -5.37 -1.96 -9.59
C GLU A 95 -4.06 -2.06 -10.38
N PHE A 96 -3.01 -2.53 -9.71
CA PHE A 96 -1.73 -2.76 -10.37
C PHE A 96 -0.90 -3.82 -9.64
N LEU A 97 -0.02 -4.46 -10.40
CA LEU A 97 0.95 -5.41 -9.87
C LEU A 97 2.28 -4.71 -9.59
N ILE A 98 2.92 -5.09 -8.48
CA ILE A 98 4.30 -4.72 -8.17
C ILE A 98 5.12 -6.00 -8.09
N GLU A 99 6.07 -6.13 -9.00
CA GLU A 99 7.12 -7.16 -8.96
C GLU A 99 8.35 -6.60 -8.21
N VAL A 100 8.96 -7.39 -7.33
CA VAL A 100 9.98 -6.96 -6.35
C VAL A 100 11.24 -7.82 -6.33
#